data_AF-A0A5B9SV90-F1
#
_entry.id   AF-A0A5B9SV90-F1
#
_cell.length_a   1.000
_cell.length_b   1.000
_cell.length_c   1.000
_cell.angle_alpha   90.00
_cell.angle_beta   90.00
_cell.angle_gamma   90.00
#
_symmetry.space_group_name_H-M   'P 1'
#
loop_
_entity.id
_entity.type
_entity.pdbx_description
1 polymer ?
#
loop_
_entity_poly.entity_id
_entity_poly.type
_entity_poly.pdbx_seq_one_letter_code
_entity_poly.pdbx_strand_id
1 'polypeptide(L)'
;MQQLARDLKAELDRRDEEIRRTLTMLKDSITTLSNAIQKDEAWAQETRQLLEETRKQVHTLQMQGPLPVPTGNNRQPAKTLPSPLQGMKIMSVEKGMAWIRWQGSAWAVREGDSLGNITITRIDPSSRAVITSAGTLR
;
A
#
# COMPACT_ATOMS: atom_id res chain seq x y z
N MET A 1 -46.39 -13.25 40.18
CA MET A 1 -46.12 -14.16 39.05
C MET A 1 -46.45 -13.54 37.69
N GLN A 2 -47.62 -12.93 37.48
CA GLN A 2 -47.96 -12.35 36.16
C GLN A 2 -47.09 -11.14 35.73
N GLN A 3 -46.64 -10.32 36.67
CA GLN A 3 -45.80 -9.15 36.36
C GLN A 3 -44.42 -9.56 35.84
N LEU A 4 -43.76 -10.51 36.51
CA LEU A 4 -42.45 -11.05 36.11
C LEU A 4 -42.47 -11.63 34.69
N ALA A 5 -43.55 -12.32 34.30
CA ALA A 5 -43.70 -12.86 32.94
C ALA A 5 -43.81 -11.77 31.87
N ARG A 6 -44.44 -10.63 32.18
CA ARG A 6 -44.53 -9.48 31.27
C ARG A 6 -43.18 -8.77 31.14
N ASP A 7 -42.47 -8.60 32.25
CA ASP A 7 -41.15 -7.98 32.24
C ASP A 7 -40.13 -8.83 31.47
N LEU A 8 -40.14 -10.15 31.67
CA LEU A 8 -39.34 -11.10 30.88
C LEU A 8 -39.64 -11.01 29.39
N LYS A 9 -40.92 -10.94 29.01
CA LYS A 9 -41.32 -10.80 27.61
C LYS A 9 -40.83 -9.48 27.01
N ALA A 10 -40.99 -8.37 27.73
CA ALA A 10 -40.54 -7.06 27.26
C ALA A 10 -39.01 -7.01 27.08
N GLU A 11 -38.26 -7.65 27.97
CA GLU A 11 -36.80 -7.75 27.86
C GLU A 11 -36.37 -8.62 26.68
N LEU A 12 -37.07 -9.73 26.44
CA LEU A 12 -36.80 -10.61 25.29
C LEU A 12 -37.08 -9.89 23.96
N ASP A 13 -38.23 -9.21 23.87
CA ASP A 13 -38.60 -8.41 22.70
C ASP A 13 -37.58 -7.26 22.48
N ARG A 14 -37.06 -6.63 23.55
CA ARG A 14 -35.99 -5.61 23.46
C ARG A 14 -34.69 -6.20 22.91
N ARG A 15 -34.26 -7.37 23.40
CA ARG A 15 -33.04 -8.02 22.94
C ARG A 15 -33.13 -8.46 21.50
N ASP A 16 -34.28 -8.99 21.08
CA ASP A 16 -34.50 -9.37 19.69
C ASP A 16 -34.41 -8.16 18.76
N GLU A 17 -34.93 -7.02 19.18
CA GLU A 17 -34.82 -5.76 18.43
C GLU A 17 -33.36 -5.28 18.37
N GLU A 18 -32.60 -5.36 19.46
CA GLU A 18 -31.18 -5.01 19.49
C GLU A 18 -30.33 -5.92 18.59
N ILE A 19 -30.60 -7.23 18.61
CA ILE A 19 -29.95 -8.21 17.74
C ILE A 19 -30.23 -7.88 16.27
N ARG A 20 -31.48 -7.58 15.90
CA ARG A 20 -31.85 -7.22 14.53
C ARG A 20 -31.17 -5.93 14.06
N ARG A 21 -31.06 -4.93 14.94
CA ARG A 21 -30.33 -3.69 14.65
C ARG A 21 -28.85 -3.96 14.42
N THR A 22 -28.22 -4.74 15.29
CA THR A 22 -26.81 -5.10 15.17
C THR A 22 -26.53 -5.89 13.90
N LEU A 23 -27.41 -6.83 13.55
CA LEU A 23 -27.30 -7.59 12.31
C LEU A 23 -27.42 -6.70 11.07
N THR A 24 -28.34 -5.74 11.08
CA THR A 24 -28.49 -4.76 9.99
C THR A 24 -27.23 -3.90 9.85
N MET A 25 -26.71 -3.36 10.95
CA MET A 25 -25.48 -2.56 10.93
C MET A 25 -24.27 -3.37 10.43
N LEU A 26 -24.17 -4.64 10.84
CA LEU A 26 -23.10 -5.53 10.38
C LEU A 26 -23.22 -5.79 8.88
N LYS A 27 -24.44 -6.04 8.38
CA LYS A 27 -24.69 -6.23 6.94
C LYS A 27 -24.32 -4.99 6.13
N ASP A 28 -24.68 -3.80 6.59
CA ASP A 28 -24.35 -2.54 5.92
C ASP A 28 -22.84 -2.30 5.91
N SER A 29 -22.17 -2.62 7.02
CA SER A 29 -20.71 -2.55 7.14
C SER A 29 -20.02 -3.52 6.19
N ILE A 30 -20.47 -4.79 6.13
CA ILE A 30 -19.95 -5.79 5.20
C ILE A 30 -20.14 -5.33 3.76
N THR A 31 -21.33 -4.82 3.40
CA THR A 31 -21.62 -4.31 2.05
C THR A 31 -20.68 -3.18 1.68
N THR A 32 -20.44 -2.24 2.61
CA THR A 32 -19.52 -1.12 2.42
C THR A 32 -18.09 -1.60 2.21
N LEU A 33 -17.62 -2.55 3.03
CA LEU A 33 -16.28 -3.14 2.90
C LEU A 33 -16.13 -3.91 1.59
N SER A 34 -17.13 -4.69 1.17
CA SER A 34 -17.10 -5.39 -0.12
C SER A 34 -16.96 -4.41 -1.29
N ASN A 35 -17.70 -3.30 -1.28
CA ASN A 35 -17.58 -2.26 -2.31
C ASN A 35 -16.20 -1.60 -2.31
N ALA A 36 -15.62 -1.36 -1.14
CA ALA A 36 -14.27 -0.81 -1.01
C ALA A 36 -13.22 -1.78 -1.57
N ILE A 37 -13.30 -3.06 -1.23
CA ILE A 37 -12.38 -4.10 -1.73
C ILE A 37 -12.49 -4.22 -3.25
N GLN A 38 -13.70 -4.22 -3.80
CA GLN A 38 -13.90 -4.31 -5.25
C GLN A 38 -13.26 -3.12 -5.99
N LYS A 39 -13.35 -1.92 -5.41
CA LYS A 39 -12.71 -0.73 -5.94
C LYS A 39 -11.19 -0.80 -5.87
N ASP A 40 -10.66 -1.24 -4.73
CA ASP A 40 -9.22 -1.43 -4.54
C ASP A 40 -8.65 -2.48 -5.51
N GLU A 41 -9.40 -3.56 -5.76
CA GLU A 41 -9.03 -4.57 -6.75
C GLU A 41 -9.00 -3.99 -8.17
N ALA A 42 -10.00 -3.19 -8.55
CA ALA A 42 -10.02 -2.53 -9.85
C ALA A 42 -8.80 -1.60 -10.04
N TRP A 43 -8.45 -0.82 -9.02
CA TRP A 43 -7.26 0.03 -9.02
C TRP A 43 -5.96 -0.77 -9.12
N ALA A 44 -5.87 -1.90 -8.41
CA ALA A 44 -4.71 -2.78 -8.49
C ALA A 44 -4.57 -3.40 -9.90
N GLN A 45 -5.67 -3.77 -10.55
CA GLN A 45 -5.67 -4.27 -11.91
C GLN A 45 -5.23 -3.20 -12.91
N GLU A 46 -5.76 -1.98 -12.81
CA GLU A 46 -5.37 -0.84 -13.66
C GLU A 46 -3.87 -0.53 -13.53
N THR A 47 -3.36 -0.51 -12.29
CA THR A 47 -1.93 -0.30 -12.02
C THR A 47 -1.06 -1.38 -12.66
N ARG A 48 -1.50 -2.66 -12.63
CA ARG A 48 -0.80 -3.76 -13.29
C ARG A 48 -0.80 -3.61 -14.81
N GLN A 49 -1.91 -3.17 -15.41
CA GLN A 49 -1.99 -2.94 -16.85
C GLN A 49 -1.03 -1.82 -17.29
N LEU A 50 -1.01 -0.69 -16.57
CA LEU A 50 -0.11 0.42 -16.86
C LEU A 50 1.37 0.00 -16.74
N LEU A 51 1.70 -0.84 -15.75
CA LEU A 51 3.05 -1.37 -15.59
C LEU A 51 3.46 -2.24 -16.78
N GLU A 52 2.57 -3.11 -17.25
CA GLU A 52 2.82 -3.95 -18.43
C GLU A 52 2.94 -3.12 -19.71
N GLU A 53 2.14 -2.06 -19.87
CA GLU A 53 2.26 -1.14 -20.99
C GLU A 53 3.60 -0.37 -20.96
N THR A 54 3.97 0.17 -19.80
CA THR A 54 5.26 0.85 -19.60
C THR A 54 6.42 -0.10 -19.88
N ARG A 55 6.31 -1.36 -19.43
CA ARG A 55 7.31 -2.39 -19.69
C ARG A 55 7.45 -2.69 -21.19
N LYS A 56 6.33 -2.78 -21.92
CA LYS A 56 6.35 -2.93 -23.38
C LYS A 56 7.05 -1.75 -24.06
N GLN A 57 6.74 -0.51 -23.65
CA GLN A 57 7.39 0.68 -24.19
C GLN A 57 8.90 0.68 -23.94
N VAL A 58 9.35 0.36 -22.72
CA VAL A 58 10.78 0.22 -22.41
C VAL A 58 11.44 -0.86 -23.28
N HIS A 59 10.76 -1.99 -23.49
CA HIS A 59 11.28 -3.05 -24.35
C HIS A 59 11.42 -2.60 -25.81
N THR A 60 10.44 -1.86 -26.35
CA THR A 60 10.53 -1.29 -27.71
C THR A 60 11.66 -0.28 -27.86
N LEU A 61 11.92 0.53 -26.82
CA LEU A 61 13.04 1.47 -26.80
C LEU A 61 14.40 0.76 -26.66
N GLN A 62 14.48 -0.34 -25.91
CA GLN A 62 15.70 -1.15 -25.81
C GLN A 62 16.03 -1.89 -27.12
N MET A 63 15.04 -2.22 -27.95
CA MET A 63 15.26 -2.80 -29.28
C MET A 63 15.74 -1.77 -30.32
N GLN A 64 15.52 -0.48 -30.07
CA GLN A 64 16.16 0.61 -30.81
C GLN A 64 17.55 0.84 -30.19
N GLY A 65 18.53 0.06 -30.64
CA GLY A 65 19.88 0.02 -30.06
C GLY A 65 20.59 1.39 -29.96
N PRO A 66 21.67 1.49 -29.18
CA PRO A 66 22.35 2.75 -28.89
C PRO A 66 22.95 3.37 -30.15
N LEU A 67 22.70 4.67 -30.37
CA LEU A 67 23.54 5.49 -31.24
C LEU A 67 24.96 5.56 -30.65
N PRO A 68 26.04 5.48 -31.45
CA PRO A 68 27.40 5.50 -30.95
C PRO A 68 27.75 6.89 -30.39
N VAL A 69 28.11 6.95 -29.11
CA VAL A 69 28.64 8.15 -28.44
C VAL A 69 30.14 7.99 -28.19
N PRO A 70 30.96 9.03 -28.48
CA PRO A 70 32.41 8.96 -28.37
C PRO A 70 32.89 9.01 -26.91
N THR A 71 34.02 8.35 -26.70
CA THR A 71 34.73 8.07 -25.45
C THR A 71 35.09 9.34 -24.66
N GLY A 72 34.78 9.37 -23.35
CA GLY A 72 35.16 10.44 -22.42
C GLY A 72 35.44 9.94 -21.00
N ASN A 73 36.73 9.90 -20.67
CA ASN A 73 37.44 9.68 -19.40
C ASN A 73 36.69 9.42 -18.05
N ASN A 74 37.04 8.26 -17.48
CA ASN A 74 37.48 7.95 -16.11
C ASN A 74 37.26 9.00 -14.99
N ARG A 75 36.43 8.65 -14.00
CA ARG A 75 36.65 8.88 -12.55
C ARG A 75 35.72 7.95 -11.74
N GLN A 76 36.28 6.93 -11.11
CA GLN A 76 35.57 6.02 -10.20
C GLN A 76 35.18 6.76 -8.89
N PRO A 77 33.92 6.71 -8.44
CA PRO A 77 33.57 7.09 -7.07
C PRO A 77 33.85 5.95 -6.08
N ALA A 78 34.27 6.34 -4.88
CA ALA A 78 34.70 5.50 -3.77
C ALA A 78 33.67 4.44 -3.32
N LYS A 79 34.17 3.30 -2.82
CA LYS A 79 33.41 2.23 -2.18
C LYS A 79 32.66 2.75 -0.94
N THR A 80 31.37 3.04 -1.09
CA THR A 80 30.44 3.26 0.02
C THR A 80 30.00 1.90 0.58
N LEU A 81 30.03 1.75 1.91
CA LEU A 81 29.45 0.58 2.61
C LEU A 81 28.02 0.30 2.10
N PRO A 82 27.59 -0.97 2.02
CA PRO A 82 26.23 -1.32 1.60
C PRO A 82 25.23 -0.67 2.54
N SER A 83 24.58 0.40 2.08
CA SER A 83 23.54 1.08 2.83
C SER A 83 22.39 0.09 3.07
N PRO A 84 21.80 -0.02 4.27
CA PRO A 84 20.68 -0.92 4.54
C PRO A 84 19.45 -0.67 3.64
N LEU A 85 19.41 0.48 2.97
CA LEU A 85 18.43 0.84 1.94
C LEU A 85 18.79 0.32 0.53
N GLN A 86 19.87 -0.46 0.37
CA GLN A 86 20.31 -0.96 -0.94
C GLN A 86 19.22 -1.83 -1.58
N GLY A 87 18.81 -1.43 -2.79
CA GLY A 87 17.78 -2.13 -3.55
C GLY A 87 16.35 -1.79 -3.14
N MET A 88 16.13 -0.89 -2.16
CA MET A 88 14.83 -0.27 -1.95
C MET A 88 14.63 0.84 -2.99
N LYS A 89 13.46 0.87 -3.62
CA LYS A 89 13.08 1.93 -4.57
C LYS A 89 11.64 2.34 -4.35
N ILE A 90 11.40 3.65 -4.24
CA ILE A 90 10.05 4.20 -4.19
C ILE A 90 9.42 4.07 -5.57
N MET A 91 8.29 3.37 -5.63
CA MET A 91 7.50 3.24 -6.85
C MET A 91 6.43 4.32 -6.93
N SER A 92 5.68 4.52 -5.84
CA SER A 92 4.66 5.55 -5.75
C SER A 92 4.49 5.98 -4.30
N VAL A 93 4.04 7.22 -4.11
CA VAL A 93 3.65 7.75 -2.80
C VAL A 93 2.28 8.36 -2.97
N GLU A 94 1.29 7.84 -2.25
CA GLU A 94 -0.10 8.26 -2.35
C GLU A 94 -0.74 8.33 -0.97
N LYS A 95 -1.25 9.50 -0.60
CA LYS A 95 -2.05 9.73 0.62
C LYS A 95 -1.51 9.03 1.88
N GLY A 96 -0.23 9.22 2.20
CA GLY A 96 0.41 8.66 3.40
C GLY A 96 0.79 7.17 3.30
N MET A 97 0.67 6.56 2.12
CA MET A 97 1.23 5.25 1.78
C MET A 97 2.38 5.41 0.79
N ALA A 98 3.44 4.64 1.00
CA ALA A 98 4.54 4.50 0.07
C ALA A 98 4.61 3.06 -0.45
N TRP A 99 4.68 2.92 -1.75
CA TRP A 99 4.94 1.64 -2.41
C TRP A 99 6.44 1.51 -2.63
N ILE A 100 7.07 0.60 -1.90
CA ILE A 100 8.52 0.36 -1.96
C ILE A 100 8.77 -1.00 -2.60
N ARG A 101 9.57 -1.00 -3.67
CA ARG A 101 10.10 -2.24 -4.24
C ARG A 101 11.35 -2.65 -3.46
N TRP A 102 11.36 -3.87 -2.95
CA TRP A 102 12.48 -4.43 -2.20
C TRP A 102 12.54 -5.96 -2.37
N GLN A 103 13.73 -6.50 -2.63
CA GLN A 103 13.99 -7.93 -2.85
C GLN A 103 13.09 -8.60 -3.91
N GLY A 104 12.70 -7.86 -4.95
CA GLY A 104 11.84 -8.37 -6.03
C GLY A 104 10.34 -8.28 -5.78
N SER A 105 9.92 -7.90 -4.56
CA SER A 105 8.52 -7.69 -4.19
C SER A 105 8.20 -6.21 -4.02
N ALA A 106 6.92 -5.86 -4.12
CA ALA A 106 6.40 -4.52 -3.82
C ALA A 106 5.65 -4.54 -2.49
N TRP A 107 5.99 -3.61 -1.60
CA TRP A 107 5.44 -3.49 -0.26
C TRP A 107 4.73 -2.15 -0.14
N ALA A 108 3.49 -2.15 0.35
CA ALA A 108 2.79 -0.95 0.75
C ALA A 108 3.10 -0.68 2.22
N VAL A 109 3.66 0.49 2.52
CA VAL A 109 4.04 0.87 3.88
C VAL A 109 3.46 2.23 4.25
N ARG A 110 3.05 2.38 5.51
CA ARG A 110 2.60 3.64 6.11
C ARG A 110 3.61 4.13 7.14
N GLU A 111 3.44 5.36 7.61
CA GLU A 111 4.21 5.86 8.76
C GLU A 111 4.01 4.95 9.98
N GLY A 112 5.09 4.52 10.60
CA GLY A 112 5.12 3.55 11.69
C GLY A 112 5.33 2.10 11.25
N ASP A 113 5.11 1.75 9.99
CA ASP A 113 5.31 0.38 9.51
C ASP A 113 6.79 0.02 9.42
N SER A 114 7.10 -1.26 9.61
CA SER A 114 8.46 -1.80 9.49
C SER A 114 8.59 -2.64 8.23
N LEU A 115 9.60 -2.34 7.42
CA LEU A 115 10.02 -3.12 6.26
C LEU A 115 11.37 -3.79 6.57
N GLY A 116 11.30 -5.03 7.08
CA GLY A 116 12.47 -5.71 7.63
C GLY A 116 12.93 -5.05 8.93
N ASN A 117 14.20 -4.65 8.99
CA ASN A 117 14.78 -3.93 10.16
C ASN A 117 14.66 -2.41 10.05
N ILE A 118 13.91 -1.91 9.06
CA ILE A 118 13.80 -0.48 8.74
C ILE A 118 12.38 -0.03 9.07
N THR A 119 12.25 1.00 9.91
CA THR A 119 10.94 1.56 10.29
C THR A 119 10.68 2.83 9.51
N ILE A 120 9.51 2.96 8.92
CA ILE A 120 9.07 4.17 8.23
C ILE A 120 8.68 5.19 9.29
N THR A 121 9.37 6.33 9.30
CA THR A 121 9.13 7.41 10.28
C THR A 121 8.21 8.47 9.72
N ARG A 122 8.36 8.82 8.43
CA ARG A 122 7.55 9.84 7.77
C ARG A 122 7.53 9.62 6.26
N ILE A 123 6.42 9.93 5.62
CA ILE A 123 6.25 9.86 4.17
C ILE A 123 5.92 11.28 3.67
N ASP A 124 6.80 11.83 2.83
CA ASP A 124 6.57 13.12 2.17
C ASP A 124 6.08 12.88 0.72
N PRO A 125 4.78 13.09 0.45
CA PRO A 125 4.22 12.92 -0.89
C PRO A 125 4.67 14.02 -1.86
N SER A 126 5.01 15.21 -1.37
CA SER A 126 5.39 16.35 -2.20
C SER A 126 6.76 16.17 -2.84
N SER A 127 7.70 15.59 -2.09
CA SER A 127 9.06 15.29 -2.57
C SER A 127 9.27 13.84 -2.98
N ARG A 128 8.22 12.99 -2.89
CA ARG A 128 8.31 11.52 -3.07
C ARG A 128 9.44 10.91 -2.24
N ALA A 129 9.57 11.35 -1.00
CA ALA A 129 10.63 10.88 -0.10
C ALA A 129 10.02 10.10 1.06
N VAL A 130 10.66 8.99 1.43
CA VAL A 130 10.29 8.20 2.59
C VAL A 130 11.42 8.25 3.61
N ILE A 131 11.15 8.86 4.75
CA ILE A 131 12.09 8.95 5.85
C ILE A 131 11.96 7.67 6.67
N THR A 132 13.06 6.95 6.79
CA THR A 132 13.14 5.69 7.53
C THR A 132 14.22 5.77 8.61
N SER A 133 14.18 4.84 9.58
CA SER A 133 15.22 4.70 10.61
C SER A 133 16.63 4.47 10.05
N ALA A 134 16.72 3.97 8.82
CA ALA A 134 17.97 3.72 8.10
C ALA A 134 18.40 4.87 7.17
N GLY A 135 17.62 5.95 7.09
CA GLY A 135 17.88 7.10 6.22
C GLY A 135 16.69 7.47 5.34
N THR A 136 16.88 8.44 4.45
CA THR A 136 15.83 8.90 3.53
C THR A 136 15.93 8.17 2.21
N LEU A 137 14.84 7.51 1.80
CA LEU A 137 14.68 6.91 0.49
C LEU A 137 14.10 7.96 -0.47
N ARG A 138 14.64 8.02 -1.70
CA ARG A 138 14.26 8.94 -2.79
C ARG A 138 14.25 8.19 -4.12
#